data_AF-A0A2D5JPV3-F1
#
_entry.id   AF-A0A2D5JPV3-F1
#
_cell.length_a   1.000
_cell.length_b   1.000
_cell.length_c   1.000
_cell.angle_alpha   90.00
_cell.angle_beta   90.00
_cell.angle_gamma   90.00
#
_symmetry.space_group_name_H-M   'P 1'
#
loop_
_entity.id
_entity.type
_entity.pdbx_description
1 polymer ?
#
loop_
_entity_poly.entity_id
_entity_poly.type
_entity_poly.pdbx_seq_one_letter_code
_entity_poly.pdbx_strand_id
1 'polypeptide(L)' 'AKQLMGRYQIFTVAIDYANVQGCRISPNVFTTTQELDVFVKALQELAS' A
#
# COMPACT_ATOMS: atom_id res chain seq x y z
N ALA A 1 -6.49 -0.23 -3.12
CA ALA A 1 -5.69 -1.10 -4.01
C ALA A 1 -5.43 -0.52 -5.41
N LYS A 2 -6.45 -0.28 -6.26
CA LYS A 2 -6.25 0.20 -7.66
C LYS A 2 -5.41 1.49 -7.79
N GLN A 3 -5.61 2.46 -6.89
CA GLN A 3 -4.88 3.74 -6.90
C GLN A 3 -3.40 3.57 -6.55
N LEU A 4 -3.08 2.73 -5.56
CA LEU A 4 -1.70 2.43 -5.14
C LEU A 4 -0.90 1.75 -6.25
N MET A 5 -1.52 0.76 -6.92
CA MET A 5 -0.90 0.08 -8.06
C MET A 5 -0.74 1.04 -9.26
N GLY A 6 -1.78 1.80 -9.60
CA GLY A 6 -1.76 2.67 -10.79
C GLY A 6 -0.77 3.84 -10.69
N ARG A 7 -0.74 4.53 -9.55
CA ARG A 7 0.03 5.77 -9.38
C ARG A 7 1.44 5.55 -8.80
N TYR A 8 1.59 4.58 -7.90
CA TYR A 8 2.82 4.37 -7.16
C TYR A 8 3.47 3.01 -7.44
N GLN A 9 2.87 2.17 -8.31
CA GLN A 9 3.32 0.80 -8.60
C GLN A 9 3.43 -0.08 -7.34
N ILE A 10 2.65 0.24 -6.30
CA ILE A 10 2.67 -0.48 -5.04
C ILE A 10 1.64 -1.61 -5.10
N PHE A 11 2.13 -2.84 -5.21
CA PHE A 11 1.29 -4.02 -5.22
C PHE A 11 0.70 -4.26 -3.84
N THR A 12 -0.63 -4.18 -3.74
CA THR A 12 -1.38 -4.41 -2.50
C THR A 12 -2.58 -5.31 -2.79
N VAL A 13 -2.87 -6.24 -1.90
CA VAL A 13 -4.05 -7.10 -2.00
C VAL A 13 -5.16 -6.47 -1.16
N ALA A 14 -6.31 -6.18 -1.78
CA ALA A 14 -7.48 -5.75 -1.03
C ALA A 14 -8.00 -6.94 -0.20
N ILE A 15 -8.22 -6.72 1.10
CA ILE A 15 -8.95 -7.63 1.96
C ILE A 15 -10.38 -7.13 2.01
N ASP A 16 -11.32 -7.97 1.57
CA ASP A 16 -12.76 -7.76 1.69
C ASP A 16 -13.38 -9.07 2.18
N TYR A 17 -13.20 -9.36 3.46
CA TYR A 17 -13.66 -10.62 4.07
C TYR A 17 -14.00 -10.41 5.54
N ALA A 18 -15.09 -11.06 6.00
CA ALA A 18 -15.53 -11.08 7.40
C ALA A 18 -15.61 -9.70 8.08
N ASN A 19 -16.28 -8.73 7.46
CA ASN A 19 -16.37 -7.33 7.91
C ASN A 19 -15.03 -6.57 8.02
N VAL A 20 -13.93 -7.12 7.53
CA VAL A 20 -12.65 -6.44 7.46
C VAL A 20 -12.46 -5.92 6.04
N GLN A 21 -12.47 -4.59 5.91
CA GLN A 21 -12.11 -3.89 4.68
C GLN A 21 -10.75 -3.23 4.87
N GLY A 22 -9.76 -3.67 4.10
CA GLY A 22 -8.38 -3.20 4.26
C GLY A 22 -7.50 -3.52 3.07
N CYS A 23 -6.22 -3.15 3.18
CA CYS A 23 -5.19 -3.54 2.22
C CYS A 23 -4.12 -4.32 2.96
N ARG A 24 -3.72 -5.48 2.44
CA ARG A 24 -2.57 -6.25 2.92
C ARG A 24 -1.31 -5.76 2.21
N ILE A 25 -0.39 -5.20 2.98
CA ILE A 25 0.96 -4.84 2.52
C ILE A 25 1.95 -5.71 3.29
N SER A 26 2.86 -6.36 2.58
CA SER A 26 3.90 -7.22 3.17
C SER A 26 5.25 -6.79 2.60
N PRO A 27 6.00 -5.91 3.30
CA PRO A 27 7.34 -5.54 2.86
C PRO A 27 8.25 -6.78 2.92
N ASN A 28 9.09 -6.95 1.90
CA ASN A 28 10.06 -8.03 1.82
C ASN A 28 11.43 -7.55 2.37
N VAL A 29 12.36 -8.46 2.62
CA VAL A 29 13.76 -8.14 2.98
C VAL A 29 14.45 -7.25 1.94
N PHE A 30 13.98 -7.27 0.70
CA PHE A 30 14.45 -6.40 -0.38
C PHE A 30 13.84 -5.00 -0.37
N THR A 31 12.87 -4.73 0.51
CA THR A 31 12.25 -3.41 0.64
C THR A 31 13.12 -2.53 1.54
N THR A 32 13.64 -1.45 0.96
CA THR A 32 14.43 -0.44 1.67
C THR A 32 13.53 0.46 2.50
N THR A 33 14.10 1.11 3.51
CA THR A 33 13.39 2.14 4.30
C THR A 33 12.94 3.33 3.43
N GLN A 34 13.68 3.65 2.38
CA GLN A 34 13.32 4.71 1.45
C GLN A 34 12.07 4.37 0.63
N GLU A 35 11.89 3.10 0.23
CA GLU A 35 10.65 2.64 -0.43
C GLU A 35 9.46 2.64 0.53
N LEU A 36 9.69 2.35 1.82
CA LEU A 36 8.67 2.51 2.85
C LEU A 36 8.23 3.97 3.01
N ASP A 37 9.15 4.93 2.96
CA ASP A 37 8.82 6.36 3.01
C ASP A 37 7.96 6.80 1.81
N VAL A 38 8.24 6.28 0.61
CA VAL A 38 7.39 6.50 -0.58
C VAL A 38 5.99 5.95 -0.35
N PHE A 39 5.86 4.77 0.25
CA PHE A 39 4.57 4.19 0.60
C PHE A 39 3.80 5.04 1.62
N VAL A 40 4.45 5.55 2.66
CA VAL A 40 3.83 6.43 3.66
C VAL A 40 3.33 7.72 3.01
N LYS A 41 4.13 8.35 2.15
CA LYS A 41 3.71 9.55 1.40
C LYS A 41 2.49 9.26 0.51
N ALA A 42 2.52 8.15 -0.23
CA ALA A 42 1.39 7.73 -1.06
C ALA A 42 0.10 7.54 -0.24
N LEU A 43 0.19 6.98 0.97
CA LEU A 43 -0.95 6.85 1.88
C LEU A 43 -1.47 8.21 2.38
N GLN A 44 -0.57 9.14 2.73
CA GLN A 44 -0.96 10.49 3.15
C GLN A 44 -1.67 11.26 2.02
N GLU A 45 -1.17 11.15 0.79
CA GLU A 45 -1.80 11.73 -0.39
C GLU A 45 -3.16 11.10 -0.71
N LEU A 46 -3.35 9.80 -0.45
CA LEU A 46 -4.62 9.09 -0.68
C LEU A 46 -5.65 9.31 0.44
N ALA A 47 -5.20 9.67 1.64
CA ALA A 47 -6.06 9.98 2.78
C ALA A 47 -6.55 11.45 2.78
N SER A 48 -5.95 12.29 1.93
CA SER A 48 -6.36 13.68 1.68
C SER A 48 -7.43 13.76 0.60
#